data_AF-A0A1M3LMR3-F1
#
_entry.id   AF-A0A1M3LMR3-F1
#
_cell.length_a   1.000
_cell.length_b   1.000
_cell.length_c   1.000
_cell.angle_alpha   90.00
_cell.angle_beta   90.00
_cell.angle_gamma   90.00
#
_symmetry.space_group_name_H-M   'P 1'
#
loop_
_entity.id
_entity.type
_entity.pdbx_description
1 polymer ?
#
loop_
_entity_poly.entity_id
_entity_poly.type
_entity_poly.pdbx_seq_one_letter_code
_entity_poly.pdbx_strand_id
1 'polypeptide(L)'
;MTTNALVAAPVDTATPFSGAGLLDSGSQLVSAIESGDWVEGGMAAFSAAADTIATVSDPLGSLIAAGLGWLIDHFEPLKGWFDDLTGDAGEVQAFAQTWTNIQTQLQQSGDELTRILGDVDELTGEAMDAYRRFQQDSAQHLHGAATWAGAMATGLSVASTIVQVVHDIVRDVLSQLVGSAISWASEAVLTLGLATPWIVEQVSTRVASWVAKIGSKMTALVRSVKALSKLLDELRGLLRQADDLFASVLSGGKEAAATGLHNAKEGVVGLPGIRRLDPRRDELIANMQKWADDAGIPGYKPFGDLSGTDFIDTHLKRFTPEGYADWRWPHDNGFDMDLPVKPAAEFFPPGTRIDRISVAEGIEDSGEFASPVGTRFPAQSLPPDRLGPAFNRYTYEIIKPLPPEVQVGNIARDFQQPGGGTQLHFPGGISRWLDYLKPVS
;
A
#
# COMPACT_ATOMS: atom_id res chain seq x y z
N MET A 1 15.23 15.63 1.01
CA MET A 1 14.67 14.29 0.71
C MET A 1 15.73 13.51 -0.03
N THR A 2 16.40 12.56 0.64
CA THR A 2 17.33 11.65 -0.01
C THR A 2 16.53 10.57 -0.72
N THR A 3 16.33 10.74 -2.03
CA THR A 3 15.74 9.73 -2.91
C THR A 3 16.55 8.44 -2.76
N ASN A 4 15.90 7.36 -2.33
CA ASN A 4 16.52 6.04 -2.30
C ASN A 4 16.92 5.68 -3.73
N ALA A 5 18.22 5.51 -3.99
CA ALA A 5 18.77 5.31 -5.33
C ALA A 5 18.26 4.04 -6.03
N LEU A 6 17.67 3.10 -5.28
CA LEU A 6 17.12 1.86 -5.82
C LEU A 6 15.66 2.03 -6.29
N VAL A 7 14.94 3.04 -5.77
CA VAL A 7 13.53 3.28 -6.10
C VAL A 7 13.45 4.10 -7.38
N ALA A 8 12.92 3.51 -8.44
CA ALA A 8 12.70 4.22 -9.69
C ALA A 8 11.51 5.19 -9.56
N ALA A 9 11.63 6.37 -10.16
CA ALA A 9 10.52 7.30 -10.27
C ALA A 9 9.50 6.80 -11.31
N PRO A 10 8.21 7.19 -11.20
CA PRO A 10 7.21 6.95 -12.23
C PRO A 10 7.70 7.41 -13.60
N VAL A 11 7.46 6.59 -14.63
CA VAL A 11 7.79 6.95 -16.01
C VAL A 11 6.59 7.66 -16.62
N ASP A 12 6.83 8.86 -17.16
CA ASP A 12 5.79 9.63 -17.83
C ASP A 12 5.41 8.93 -19.15
N THR A 13 4.30 8.19 -19.13
CA THR A 13 3.77 7.48 -20.31
C THR A 13 2.82 8.35 -21.13
N ALA A 14 2.52 9.57 -20.66
CA ALA A 14 1.64 10.51 -21.31
C ALA A 14 2.43 11.47 -22.21
N THR A 15 2.08 11.54 -23.49
CA THR A 15 2.51 12.64 -24.37
C THR A 15 1.68 13.88 -24.04
N PRO A 16 2.24 15.04 -23.60
CA PRO A 16 1.46 16.12 -23.00
C PRO A 16 0.55 16.93 -23.94
N PHE A 17 0.47 16.62 -25.24
CA PHE A 17 -0.26 17.44 -26.22
C PHE A 17 -0.91 16.64 -27.35
N SER A 18 -1.88 15.77 -27.04
CA SER A 18 -2.65 15.08 -28.09
C SER A 18 -4.15 14.91 -27.80
N GLY A 19 -4.80 15.91 -27.18
CA GLY A 19 -6.25 15.82 -26.90
C GLY A 19 -7.03 17.12 -26.70
N ALA A 20 -6.42 18.30 -26.79
CA ALA A 20 -7.08 19.58 -26.53
C ALA A 20 -7.98 20.09 -27.68
N GLY A 21 -8.75 19.20 -28.31
CA GLY A 21 -9.66 19.53 -29.42
C GLY A 21 -11.08 18.97 -29.30
N LEU A 22 -11.37 18.18 -28.26
CA LEU A 22 -12.65 17.45 -28.11
C LEU A 22 -13.46 17.84 -26.86
N LEU A 23 -12.87 18.62 -25.96
CA LEU A 23 -13.53 19.04 -24.71
C LEU A 23 -14.62 20.11 -24.93
N ASP A 24 -14.64 20.76 -26.09
CA ASP A 24 -15.61 21.82 -26.42
C ASP A 24 -16.88 21.28 -27.12
N SER A 25 -16.88 20.01 -27.56
CA SER A 25 -17.97 19.42 -28.36
C SER A 25 -18.97 18.60 -27.53
N GLY A 26 -18.50 17.95 -26.46
CA GLY A 26 -19.35 17.12 -25.59
C GLY A 26 -20.28 17.94 -24.70
N SER A 27 -19.81 19.07 -24.19
CA SER A 27 -20.62 20.02 -23.40
C SER A 27 -21.71 20.69 -24.24
N GLN A 28 -21.46 20.94 -25.54
CA GLN A 28 -22.45 21.48 -26.48
C GLN A 28 -23.57 20.47 -26.80
N LEU A 29 -23.23 19.18 -26.92
CA LEU A 29 -24.21 18.11 -27.12
C LEU A 29 -25.08 17.87 -25.87
N VAL A 30 -24.47 17.88 -24.67
CA VAL A 30 -25.19 17.78 -23.39
C VAL A 30 -26.08 19.01 -23.17
N SER A 31 -25.60 20.21 -23.47
CA SER A 31 -26.38 21.45 -23.34
C SER A 31 -27.56 21.51 -24.32
N ALA A 32 -27.43 20.99 -25.55
CA ALA A 32 -28.52 20.93 -26.53
C ALA A 32 -29.61 19.90 -26.18
N ILE A 33 -29.26 18.87 -25.40
CA ILE A 33 -30.19 17.87 -24.86
C ILE A 33 -30.88 18.42 -23.61
N GLU A 34 -30.15 19.13 -22.75
CA GLU A 34 -30.68 19.74 -21.52
C GLU A 34 -31.51 21.01 -21.75
N SER A 35 -31.29 21.76 -22.84
CA SER A 35 -32.02 23.01 -23.11
C SER A 35 -33.37 22.84 -23.80
N GLY A 36 -33.68 21.65 -24.36
CA GLY A 36 -34.95 21.40 -25.05
C GLY A 36 -35.14 22.14 -26.39
N ASP A 37 -34.12 22.83 -26.90
CA ASP A 37 -34.21 23.71 -28.09
C ASP A 37 -34.39 23.01 -29.43
N TRP A 38 -34.26 21.68 -29.49
CA TRP A 38 -34.40 20.93 -30.75
C TRP A 38 -35.86 20.62 -31.11
N VAL A 39 -36.80 20.87 -30.18
CA VAL A 39 -38.24 20.54 -30.32
C VAL A 39 -39.00 21.56 -31.19
N GLU A 40 -38.50 22.79 -31.36
CA GLU A 40 -39.19 23.82 -32.16
C GLU A 40 -39.13 23.59 -33.69
N GLY A 41 -38.29 22.66 -34.18
CA GLY A 41 -38.11 22.39 -35.62
C GLY A 41 -39.00 21.29 -36.23
N GLY A 42 -39.83 20.59 -35.45
CA GLY A 42 -40.37 19.27 -35.81
C GLY A 42 -41.89 19.11 -35.84
N MET A 43 -42.67 20.17 -36.05
CA MET A 43 -44.14 20.13 -35.83
C MET A 43 -45.01 19.53 -36.96
N ALA A 44 -44.53 18.63 -37.82
CA ALA A 44 -45.38 18.09 -38.90
C ALA A 44 -45.10 16.64 -39.33
N ALA A 45 -44.89 15.67 -38.42
CA ALA A 45 -44.72 14.28 -38.86
C ALA A 45 -44.93 13.17 -37.79
N PHE A 46 -45.99 13.20 -36.98
CA PHE A 46 -46.25 12.07 -36.06
C PHE A 46 -47.73 11.64 -36.03
N SER A 47 -48.21 11.11 -37.16
CA SER A 47 -49.54 10.46 -37.24
C SER A 47 -49.50 8.98 -37.67
N ALA A 48 -48.36 8.31 -37.55
CA ALA A 48 -48.23 6.90 -37.99
C ALA A 48 -47.50 6.00 -36.98
N ALA A 49 -47.91 6.00 -35.71
CA ALA A 49 -47.59 4.93 -34.74
C ALA A 49 -48.63 4.93 -33.60
N ALA A 50 -49.90 4.74 -33.94
CA ALA A 50 -50.96 4.55 -32.96
C ALA A 50 -51.33 3.07 -32.91
N ASP A 51 -50.88 2.36 -31.88
CA ASP A 51 -51.77 1.53 -31.03
C ASP A 51 -51.00 0.89 -29.87
N THR A 52 -50.81 1.67 -28.78
CA THR A 52 -50.91 1.20 -27.38
C THR A 52 -50.90 2.40 -26.42
N ILE A 53 -52.06 2.69 -25.85
CA ILE A 53 -52.37 3.40 -24.57
C ILE A 53 -51.55 4.65 -24.19
N ALA A 54 -52.19 5.81 -24.40
CA ALA A 54 -52.17 7.04 -23.58
C ALA A 54 -50.86 7.48 -22.88
N THR A 55 -49.94 8.06 -23.66
CA THR A 55 -48.97 9.05 -23.17
C THR A 55 -48.95 10.26 -24.12
N VAL A 56 -50.03 11.04 -24.10
CA VAL A 56 -50.19 12.21 -24.99
C VAL A 56 -49.69 13.44 -24.25
N SER A 57 -48.38 13.68 -24.29
CA SER A 57 -47.79 15.01 -24.07
C SER A 57 -46.41 15.11 -24.69
N ASP A 58 -45.65 14.01 -24.73
CA ASP A 58 -44.32 13.99 -25.35
C ASP A 58 -43.92 12.60 -25.86
N PRO A 59 -44.42 12.17 -27.03
CA PRO A 59 -44.09 10.87 -27.63
C PRO A 59 -42.61 10.77 -28.00
N LEU A 60 -41.95 11.89 -28.32
CA LEU A 60 -40.52 11.93 -28.62
C LEU A 60 -39.69 11.88 -27.34
N GLY A 61 -40.04 12.65 -26.31
CA GLY A 61 -39.38 12.62 -25.01
C GLY A 61 -39.52 11.28 -24.30
N SER A 62 -40.64 10.57 -24.49
CA SER A 62 -40.80 9.19 -23.96
C SER A 62 -39.92 8.18 -24.70
N LEU A 63 -39.79 8.30 -26.03
CA LEU A 63 -38.89 7.47 -26.84
C LEU A 63 -37.41 7.77 -26.54
N ILE A 64 -37.08 9.04 -26.32
CA ILE A 64 -35.74 9.49 -25.94
C ILE A 64 -35.41 9.06 -24.51
N ALA A 65 -36.33 9.18 -23.55
CA ALA A 65 -36.11 8.69 -22.19
C ALA A 65 -35.93 7.16 -22.14
N ALA A 66 -36.73 6.41 -22.90
CA ALA A 66 -36.57 4.96 -23.04
C ALA A 66 -35.26 4.58 -23.76
N GLY A 67 -34.89 5.32 -24.80
CA GLY A 67 -33.64 5.12 -25.54
C GLY A 67 -32.40 5.49 -24.72
N LEU A 68 -32.45 6.57 -23.95
CA LEU A 68 -31.40 6.99 -23.03
C LEU A 68 -31.24 6.02 -21.86
N GLY A 69 -32.33 5.49 -21.30
CA GLY A 69 -32.28 4.43 -20.29
C GLY A 69 -31.60 3.16 -20.83
N TRP A 70 -31.99 2.69 -22.03
CA TRP A 70 -31.35 1.54 -22.69
C TRP A 70 -29.86 1.78 -23.01
N LEU A 71 -29.51 2.98 -23.49
CA LEU A 71 -28.12 3.38 -23.76
C LEU A 71 -27.29 3.39 -22.48
N ILE A 72 -27.83 3.94 -21.37
CA ILE A 72 -27.17 3.93 -20.06
C ILE A 72 -26.98 2.50 -19.57
N ASP A 73 -27.99 1.64 -19.64
CA ASP A 73 -27.90 0.23 -19.22
C ASP A 73 -26.86 -0.56 -20.04
N HIS A 74 -26.64 -0.20 -21.31
CA HIS A 74 -25.61 -0.82 -22.15
C HIS A 74 -24.21 -0.20 -21.99
N PHE A 75 -24.12 1.06 -21.52
CA PHE A 75 -22.85 1.74 -21.25
C PHE A 75 -22.37 1.63 -19.79
N GLU A 76 -23.25 1.28 -18.85
CA GLU A 76 -22.92 1.08 -17.43
C GLU A 76 -21.79 0.05 -17.23
N PRO A 77 -21.77 -1.11 -17.92
CA PRO A 77 -20.66 -2.06 -17.78
C PRO A 77 -19.31 -1.48 -18.19
N LEU A 78 -19.31 -0.56 -19.17
CA LEU A 78 -18.10 0.12 -19.64
C LEU A 78 -17.65 1.22 -18.67
N LYS A 79 -18.58 1.88 -17.97
CA LYS A 79 -18.27 2.84 -16.89
C LYS A 79 -17.70 2.16 -15.65
N GLY A 80 -18.29 1.05 -15.22
CA GLY A 80 -17.75 0.28 -14.08
C GLY A 80 -16.31 -0.20 -14.34
N TRP A 81 -16.02 -0.63 -15.57
CA TRP A 81 -14.66 -0.99 -15.97
C TRP A 81 -13.71 0.20 -16.09
N PHE A 82 -14.20 1.39 -16.46
CA PHE A 82 -13.40 2.61 -16.46
C PHE A 82 -12.93 2.92 -15.03
N ASP A 83 -13.82 2.89 -14.05
CA ASP A 83 -13.48 3.15 -12.65
C ASP A 83 -12.54 2.06 -12.07
N ASP A 84 -12.70 0.80 -12.50
CA ASP A 84 -11.89 -0.33 -12.03
C ASP A 84 -10.50 -0.46 -12.71
N LEU A 85 -10.31 0.07 -13.92
CA LEU A 85 -9.12 -0.18 -14.78
C LEU A 85 -8.25 1.05 -15.08
N THR A 86 -8.53 2.22 -14.49
CA THR A 86 -7.71 3.44 -14.58
C THR A 86 -6.37 3.36 -13.81
N GLY A 87 -5.79 2.17 -13.66
CA GLY A 87 -4.46 2.01 -13.06
C GLY A 87 -3.34 2.60 -13.92
N ASP A 88 -2.29 3.15 -13.29
CA ASP A 88 -1.16 3.76 -13.97
C ASP A 88 -0.10 2.71 -14.38
N ALA A 89 -0.02 2.42 -15.68
CA ALA A 89 1.01 1.52 -16.22
C ALA A 89 2.43 2.02 -15.96
N GLY A 90 2.64 3.34 -15.93
CA GLY A 90 3.92 3.98 -15.60
C GLY A 90 4.35 3.74 -14.16
N GLU A 91 3.42 3.71 -13.21
CA GLU A 91 3.72 3.33 -11.82
C GLU A 91 4.08 1.85 -11.69
N VAL A 92 3.33 0.95 -12.32
CA VAL A 92 3.65 -0.49 -12.33
C VAL A 92 5.01 -0.74 -12.98
N GLN A 93 5.34 -0.01 -14.04
CA GLN A 93 6.65 -0.06 -14.69
C GLN A 93 7.77 0.45 -13.77
N ALA A 94 7.54 1.51 -12.99
CA ALA A 94 8.52 2.00 -12.02
C ALA A 94 8.78 0.99 -10.90
N PHE A 95 7.75 0.25 -10.45
CA PHE A 95 7.95 -0.87 -9.54
C PHE A 95 8.77 -2.00 -10.18
N ALA A 96 8.49 -2.35 -11.44
CA ALA A 96 9.31 -3.33 -12.16
C ALA A 96 10.79 -2.90 -12.21
N GLN A 97 11.06 -1.62 -12.51
CA GLN A 97 12.41 -1.08 -12.55
C GLN A 97 13.08 -1.07 -11.17
N THR A 98 12.33 -0.82 -10.11
CA THR A 98 12.84 -0.92 -8.72
C THR A 98 13.32 -2.33 -8.42
N TRP A 99 12.57 -3.36 -8.84
CA TRP A 99 13.00 -4.76 -8.70
C TRP A 99 14.21 -5.12 -9.55
N THR A 100 14.34 -4.55 -10.75
CA THR A 100 15.56 -4.67 -11.56
C THR A 100 16.78 -4.06 -10.85
N ASN A 101 16.63 -2.88 -10.25
CA ASN A 101 17.71 -2.24 -9.49
C ASN A 101 18.12 -3.10 -8.28
N ILE A 102 17.14 -3.70 -7.59
CA ILE A 102 17.38 -4.65 -6.48
C ILE A 102 18.12 -5.89 -6.98
N GLN A 103 17.70 -6.48 -8.11
CA GLN A 103 18.41 -7.60 -8.73
C GLN A 103 19.88 -7.25 -8.94
N THR A 104 20.16 -6.13 -9.61
CA THR A 104 21.54 -5.73 -9.93
C THR A 104 22.38 -5.55 -8.66
N GLN A 105 21.83 -4.87 -7.65
CA GLN A 105 22.54 -4.64 -6.39
C GLN A 105 22.85 -5.96 -5.66
N LEU A 106 21.91 -6.90 -5.65
CA LEU A 106 22.09 -8.22 -5.04
C LEU A 106 23.13 -9.05 -5.80
N GLN A 107 23.14 -9.02 -7.14
CA GLN A 107 24.18 -9.69 -7.94
C GLN A 107 25.57 -9.14 -7.62
N GLN A 108 25.72 -7.82 -7.66
CA GLN A 108 26.99 -7.15 -7.37
C GLN A 108 27.48 -7.44 -5.94
N SER A 109 26.57 -7.54 -4.97
CA SER A 109 26.93 -7.85 -3.58
C SER A 109 27.43 -9.30 -3.44
N GLY A 110 26.80 -10.26 -4.13
CA GLY A 110 27.27 -11.65 -4.17
C GLY A 110 28.61 -11.80 -4.89
N ASP A 111 28.80 -11.08 -6.00
CA ASP A 111 30.06 -11.05 -6.75
C ASP A 111 31.20 -10.47 -5.91
N GLU A 112 30.93 -9.39 -5.19
CA GLU A 112 31.92 -8.75 -4.32
C GLU A 112 32.31 -9.63 -3.13
N LEU A 113 31.37 -10.34 -2.51
CA LEU A 113 31.69 -11.33 -1.47
C LEU A 113 32.57 -12.45 -2.03
N THR A 114 32.27 -12.94 -3.23
CA THR A 114 33.09 -13.97 -3.90
C THR A 114 34.49 -13.44 -4.22
N ARG A 115 34.61 -12.17 -4.63
CA ARG A 115 35.89 -11.51 -4.87
C ARG A 115 36.72 -11.41 -3.59
N ILE A 116 36.15 -10.91 -2.50
CA ILE A 116 36.82 -10.77 -1.19
C ILE A 116 37.31 -12.13 -0.67
N LEU A 117 36.58 -13.21 -0.95
CA LEU A 117 37.02 -14.55 -0.59
C LEU A 117 38.33 -14.97 -1.26
N GLY A 118 38.58 -14.49 -2.47
CA GLY A 118 39.87 -14.69 -3.14
C GLY A 118 41.04 -14.01 -2.41
N ASP A 119 40.80 -12.88 -1.75
CA ASP A 119 41.84 -12.14 -1.01
C ASP A 119 42.33 -12.90 0.25
N VAL A 120 41.56 -13.89 0.73
CA VAL A 120 41.85 -14.68 1.93
C VAL A 120 42.10 -16.16 1.63
N ASP A 121 42.29 -16.54 0.36
CA ASP A 121 42.39 -17.94 -0.06
C ASP A 121 43.64 -18.64 0.50
N GLU A 122 44.75 -17.91 0.61
CA GLU A 122 46.02 -18.43 1.15
C GLU A 122 45.99 -18.65 2.68
N LEU A 123 44.99 -18.10 3.39
CA LEU A 123 44.87 -18.25 4.83
C LEU A 123 44.28 -19.62 5.18
N THR A 124 45.01 -20.40 5.99
CA THR A 124 44.67 -21.79 6.32
C THR A 124 44.19 -21.93 7.77
N GLY A 125 43.39 -22.97 8.02
CA GLY A 125 42.87 -23.32 9.36
C GLY A 125 41.35 -23.49 9.38
N GLU A 126 40.85 -24.27 10.34
CA GLU A 126 39.43 -24.64 10.43
C GLU A 126 38.48 -23.43 10.51
N ALA A 127 38.90 -22.37 11.20
CA ALA A 127 38.13 -21.12 11.29
C ALA A 127 38.02 -20.40 9.94
N MET A 128 39.10 -20.39 9.15
CA MET A 128 39.10 -19.80 7.80
C MET A 128 38.28 -20.64 6.82
N ASP A 129 38.30 -21.97 6.95
CA ASP A 129 37.46 -22.86 6.15
C ASP A 129 35.97 -22.69 6.47
N ALA A 130 35.61 -22.54 7.74
CA ALA A 130 34.24 -22.23 8.15
C ALA A 130 33.78 -20.86 7.64
N TYR A 131 34.63 -19.84 7.75
CA TYR A 131 34.37 -18.51 7.21
C TYR A 131 34.15 -18.54 5.69
N ARG A 132 35.02 -19.22 4.94
CA ARG A 132 34.87 -19.35 3.49
C ARG A 132 33.56 -20.02 3.09
N ARG A 133 33.19 -21.12 3.75
CA ARG A 133 31.90 -21.80 3.50
C ARG A 133 30.71 -20.89 3.77
N PHE A 134 30.71 -20.18 4.89
CA PHE A 134 29.63 -19.26 5.25
C PHE A 134 29.47 -18.12 4.24
N GLN A 135 30.59 -17.53 3.79
CA GLN A 135 30.56 -16.42 2.84
C GLN A 135 30.22 -16.88 1.41
N GLN A 136 30.68 -18.06 1.00
CA GLN A 136 30.29 -18.66 -0.29
C GLN A 136 28.78 -18.94 -0.33
N ASP A 137 28.24 -19.47 0.76
CA ASP A 137 26.81 -19.70 0.90
C ASP A 137 26.03 -18.38 0.91
N SER A 138 26.51 -17.36 1.61
CA SER A 138 25.93 -16.00 1.59
C SER A 138 25.93 -15.39 0.18
N ALA A 139 27.01 -15.56 -0.60
CA ALA A 139 27.10 -15.11 -1.98
C ALA A 139 26.09 -15.83 -2.89
N GLN A 140 25.96 -17.16 -2.74
CA GLN A 140 24.97 -17.95 -3.49
C GLN A 140 23.54 -17.52 -3.18
N HIS A 141 23.23 -17.21 -1.91
CA HIS A 141 21.93 -16.70 -1.53
C HIS A 141 21.63 -15.32 -2.11
N LEU A 142 22.61 -14.43 -2.19
CA LEU A 142 22.46 -13.12 -2.84
C LEU A 142 22.21 -13.27 -4.35
N HIS A 143 22.91 -14.16 -5.03
CA HIS A 143 22.66 -14.47 -6.45
C HIS A 143 21.29 -15.10 -6.68
N GLY A 144 20.87 -16.00 -5.78
CA GLY A 144 19.52 -16.56 -5.76
C GLY A 144 18.47 -15.46 -5.62
N ALA A 145 18.56 -14.63 -4.58
CA ALA A 145 17.67 -13.51 -4.32
C ALA A 145 17.61 -12.52 -5.50
N ALA A 146 18.74 -12.27 -6.16
CA ALA A 146 18.76 -11.45 -7.37
C ALA A 146 17.97 -12.06 -8.52
N THR A 147 18.07 -13.38 -8.73
CA THR A 147 17.28 -14.09 -9.75
C THR A 147 15.78 -13.92 -9.51
N TRP A 148 15.34 -13.96 -8.25
CA TRP A 148 13.93 -13.73 -7.87
C TRP A 148 13.50 -12.28 -8.09
N ALA A 149 14.32 -11.32 -7.69
CA ALA A 149 14.06 -9.91 -7.96
C ALA A 149 13.90 -9.66 -9.47
N GLY A 150 14.69 -10.32 -10.32
CA GLY A 150 14.54 -10.27 -11.77
C GLY A 150 13.26 -10.91 -12.30
N ALA A 151 12.84 -12.04 -11.71
CA ALA A 151 11.57 -12.67 -12.04
C ALA A 151 10.37 -11.77 -11.66
N MET A 152 10.43 -11.10 -10.50
CA MET A 152 9.43 -10.12 -10.07
C MET A 152 9.39 -8.90 -11.00
N ALA A 153 10.55 -8.35 -11.37
CA ALA A 153 10.65 -7.27 -12.35
C ALA A 153 10.01 -7.65 -13.69
N THR A 154 10.28 -8.87 -14.17
CA THR A 154 9.69 -9.39 -15.41
C THR A 154 8.17 -9.53 -15.30
N GLY A 155 7.66 -10.09 -14.20
CA GLY A 155 6.23 -10.23 -13.96
C GLY A 155 5.49 -8.89 -13.92
N LEU A 156 6.08 -7.90 -13.25
CA LEU A 156 5.52 -6.54 -13.17
C LEU A 156 5.60 -5.81 -14.51
N SER A 157 6.66 -5.99 -15.29
CA SER A 157 6.79 -5.43 -16.65
C SER A 157 5.71 -5.98 -17.60
N VAL A 158 5.42 -7.28 -17.51
CA VAL A 158 4.32 -7.91 -18.26
C VAL A 158 2.97 -7.36 -17.79
N ALA A 159 2.77 -7.19 -16.48
CA ALA A 159 1.56 -6.59 -15.94
C ALA A 159 1.36 -5.14 -16.42
N SER A 160 2.41 -4.32 -16.38
CA SER A 160 2.44 -2.95 -16.93
C SER A 160 2.04 -2.92 -18.39
N THR A 161 2.60 -3.82 -19.21
CA THR A 161 2.23 -3.93 -20.63
C THR A 161 0.75 -4.24 -20.81
N ILE A 162 0.17 -5.11 -19.98
CA ILE A 162 -1.26 -5.44 -20.04
C ILE A 162 -2.12 -4.25 -19.61
N VAL A 163 -1.75 -3.55 -18.54
CA VAL A 163 -2.44 -2.33 -18.09
C VAL A 163 -2.40 -1.26 -19.17
N GLN A 164 -1.25 -1.03 -19.80
CA GLN A 164 -1.10 -0.09 -20.91
C GLN A 164 -2.01 -0.45 -22.09
N VAL A 165 -2.06 -1.73 -22.48
CA VAL A 165 -2.95 -2.19 -23.56
C VAL A 165 -4.42 -1.99 -23.19
N VAL A 166 -4.82 -2.25 -21.94
CA VAL A 166 -6.20 -2.00 -21.49
C VAL A 166 -6.50 -0.50 -21.53
N HIS A 167 -5.62 0.34 -21.03
CA HIS A 167 -5.75 1.80 -21.06
C HIS A 167 -5.87 2.32 -22.50
N ASP A 168 -5.01 1.88 -23.42
CA ASP A 168 -5.05 2.28 -24.83
C ASP A 168 -6.35 1.86 -25.52
N ILE A 169 -6.85 0.65 -25.22
CA ILE A 169 -8.15 0.19 -25.72
C ILE A 169 -9.26 1.08 -25.17
N VAL A 170 -9.28 1.36 -23.86
CA VAL A 170 -10.30 2.23 -23.25
C VAL A 170 -10.26 3.64 -23.83
N ARG A 171 -9.07 4.20 -24.09
CA ARG A 171 -8.92 5.49 -24.76
C ARG A 171 -9.43 5.48 -26.21
N ASP A 172 -9.11 4.44 -26.97
CA ASP A 172 -9.57 4.26 -28.36
C ASP A 172 -11.10 4.11 -28.42
N VAL A 173 -11.65 3.33 -27.49
CA VAL A 173 -13.08 3.21 -27.19
C VAL A 173 -13.69 4.58 -26.89
N LEU A 174 -13.07 5.34 -26.00
CA LEU A 174 -13.28 6.76 -25.71
C LEU A 174 -13.61 7.55 -26.98
N SER A 175 -12.63 7.54 -27.87
CA SER A 175 -12.62 8.33 -29.09
C SER A 175 -13.67 7.83 -30.09
N GLN A 176 -13.84 6.52 -30.22
CA GLN A 176 -14.79 5.92 -31.15
C GLN A 176 -16.24 6.09 -30.70
N LEU A 177 -16.56 5.99 -29.40
CA LEU A 177 -17.91 6.23 -28.90
C LEU A 177 -18.34 7.66 -29.15
N VAL A 178 -17.48 8.63 -28.85
CA VAL A 178 -17.84 10.05 -29.04
C VAL A 178 -18.13 10.34 -30.52
N GLY A 179 -17.29 9.86 -31.44
CA GLY A 179 -17.54 10.01 -32.88
C GLY A 179 -18.81 9.27 -33.35
N SER A 180 -19.04 8.06 -32.82
CA SER A 180 -20.20 7.24 -33.15
C SER A 180 -21.51 7.80 -32.62
N ALA A 181 -21.50 8.34 -31.41
CA ALA A 181 -22.67 8.93 -30.75
C ALA A 181 -23.20 10.14 -31.52
N ILE A 182 -22.30 10.98 -32.05
CA ILE A 182 -22.68 12.10 -32.93
C ILE A 182 -23.36 11.58 -34.20
N SER A 183 -22.82 10.51 -34.80
CA SER A 183 -23.41 9.89 -35.99
C SER A 183 -24.78 9.27 -35.71
N TRP A 184 -24.92 8.53 -34.63
CA TRP A 184 -26.18 7.90 -34.23
C TRP A 184 -27.25 8.92 -33.84
N ALA A 185 -26.87 9.98 -33.13
CA ALA A 185 -27.77 11.09 -32.82
C ALA A 185 -28.24 11.79 -34.10
N SER A 186 -27.33 12.05 -35.04
CA SER A 186 -27.66 12.65 -36.34
C SER A 186 -28.59 11.73 -37.17
N GLU A 187 -28.31 10.43 -37.19
CA GLU A 187 -29.11 9.42 -37.89
C GLU A 187 -30.52 9.30 -37.26
N ALA A 188 -30.63 9.32 -35.93
CA ALA A 188 -31.91 9.33 -35.24
C ALA A 188 -32.71 10.61 -35.55
N VAL A 189 -32.07 11.78 -35.54
CA VAL A 189 -32.72 13.07 -35.83
C VAL A 189 -33.17 13.15 -37.29
N LEU A 190 -32.28 12.84 -38.24
CA LEU A 190 -32.57 12.92 -39.68
C LEU A 190 -33.64 11.92 -40.13
N THR A 191 -33.73 10.78 -39.45
CA THR A 191 -34.76 9.76 -39.72
C THR A 191 -36.00 9.90 -38.83
N LEU A 192 -36.07 10.96 -38.02
CA LEU A 192 -37.17 11.21 -37.08
C LEU A 192 -37.45 10.00 -36.15
N GLY A 193 -36.39 9.29 -35.76
CA GLY A 193 -36.45 8.11 -34.89
C GLY A 193 -36.75 6.79 -35.62
N LEU A 194 -36.93 6.78 -36.94
CA LEU A 194 -37.19 5.55 -37.70
C LEU A 194 -35.97 4.63 -37.80
N ALA A 195 -34.75 5.18 -37.76
CA ALA A 195 -33.52 4.37 -37.75
C ALA A 195 -33.13 3.82 -36.37
N THR A 196 -33.90 4.12 -35.31
CA THR A 196 -33.59 3.66 -33.94
C THR A 196 -33.33 2.16 -33.83
N PRO A 197 -34.12 1.25 -34.46
CA PRO A 197 -33.83 -0.18 -34.41
C PRO A 197 -32.47 -0.56 -35.01
N TRP A 198 -32.08 0.11 -36.10
CA TRP A 198 -30.79 -0.10 -36.75
C TRP A 198 -29.63 0.49 -35.93
N ILE A 199 -29.83 1.65 -35.30
CA ILE A 199 -28.86 2.25 -34.37
C ILE A 199 -28.62 1.32 -33.17
N VAL A 200 -29.67 0.72 -32.60
CA VAL A 200 -29.58 -0.27 -31.52
C VAL A 200 -28.72 -1.47 -31.91
N GLU A 201 -28.87 -1.98 -33.14
CA GLU A 201 -28.06 -3.07 -33.67
C GLU A 201 -26.57 -2.67 -33.79
N GLN A 202 -26.29 -1.47 -34.30
CA GLN A 202 -24.94 -0.93 -34.42
C GLN A 202 -24.26 -0.74 -33.05
N VAL A 203 -24.98 -0.17 -32.08
CA VAL A 203 -24.50 0.04 -30.71
C VAL A 203 -24.19 -1.32 -30.07
N SER A 204 -25.12 -2.26 -30.15
CA SER A 204 -24.97 -3.61 -29.56
C SER A 204 -23.76 -4.35 -30.15
N THR A 205 -23.57 -4.27 -31.46
CA THR A 205 -22.43 -4.91 -32.15
C THR A 205 -21.10 -4.31 -31.71
N ARG A 206 -21.04 -2.97 -31.58
CA ARG A 206 -19.82 -2.29 -31.11
C ARG A 206 -19.53 -2.67 -29.66
N VAL A 207 -20.50 -2.57 -28.75
CA VAL A 207 -20.34 -2.97 -27.35
C VAL A 207 -19.91 -4.43 -27.23
N ALA A 208 -20.54 -5.36 -27.94
CA ALA A 208 -20.19 -6.78 -27.92
C ALA A 208 -18.74 -7.03 -28.38
N SER A 209 -18.29 -6.35 -29.43
CA SER A 209 -16.91 -6.45 -29.90
C SER A 209 -15.89 -5.97 -28.87
N TRP A 210 -16.31 -5.07 -27.97
CA TRP A 210 -15.44 -4.48 -26.94
C TRP A 210 -15.36 -5.35 -25.72
N VAL A 211 -16.50 -5.90 -25.28
CA VAL A 211 -16.56 -6.95 -24.26
C VAL A 211 -15.61 -8.11 -24.63
N ALA A 212 -15.61 -8.53 -25.89
CA ALA A 212 -14.70 -9.57 -26.37
C ALA A 212 -13.23 -9.16 -26.30
N LYS A 213 -12.88 -7.94 -26.74
CA LYS A 213 -11.51 -7.42 -26.69
C LYS A 213 -11.00 -7.30 -25.26
N ILE A 214 -11.72 -6.59 -24.38
CA ILE A 214 -11.33 -6.33 -22.98
C ILE A 214 -11.31 -7.64 -22.19
N GLY A 215 -12.32 -8.50 -22.31
CA GLY A 215 -12.40 -9.77 -21.58
C GLY A 215 -11.21 -10.70 -21.84
N SER A 216 -10.71 -10.74 -23.08
CA SER A 216 -9.50 -11.51 -23.42
C SER A 216 -8.24 -10.97 -22.72
N LYS A 217 -8.14 -9.66 -22.54
CA LYS A 217 -6.99 -9.00 -21.87
C LYS A 217 -7.08 -9.11 -20.35
N MET A 218 -8.28 -9.01 -19.77
CA MET A 218 -8.50 -9.29 -18.35
C MET A 218 -8.09 -10.73 -17.99
N THR A 219 -8.39 -11.68 -18.87
CA THR A 219 -7.91 -13.06 -18.70
C THR A 219 -6.39 -13.15 -18.71
N ALA A 220 -5.72 -12.38 -19.57
CA ALA A 220 -4.26 -12.29 -19.58
C ALA A 220 -3.71 -11.66 -18.29
N LEU A 221 -4.33 -10.58 -17.80
CA LEU A 221 -3.95 -9.93 -16.54
C LEU A 221 -4.02 -10.91 -15.36
N VAL A 222 -5.15 -11.63 -15.24
CA VAL A 222 -5.34 -12.63 -14.18
C VAL A 222 -4.28 -13.74 -14.26
N ARG A 223 -3.91 -14.17 -15.47
CA ARG A 223 -2.82 -15.16 -15.65
C ARG A 223 -1.47 -14.60 -15.19
N SER A 224 -1.17 -13.35 -15.50
CA SER A 224 0.07 -12.68 -15.06
C SER A 224 0.14 -12.52 -13.55
N VAL A 225 -0.96 -12.11 -12.90
CA VAL A 225 -1.04 -12.02 -11.43
C VAL A 225 -0.87 -13.40 -10.77
N LYS A 226 -1.47 -14.45 -11.35
CA LYS A 226 -1.26 -15.83 -10.87
C LYS A 226 0.18 -16.29 -11.02
N ALA A 227 0.84 -15.96 -12.13
CA ALA A 227 2.26 -16.25 -12.33
C ALA A 227 3.13 -15.53 -11.30
N LEU A 228 2.86 -14.25 -11.03
CA LEU A 228 3.55 -13.47 -9.99
C LEU A 228 3.33 -14.06 -8.59
N SER A 229 2.09 -14.46 -8.27
CA SER A 229 1.77 -15.09 -6.99
C SER A 229 2.58 -16.36 -6.77
N LYS A 230 2.77 -17.18 -7.81
CA LYS A 230 3.61 -18.38 -7.75
C LYS A 230 5.07 -18.04 -7.46
N LEU A 231 5.63 -17.02 -8.12
CA LEU A 231 7.01 -16.57 -7.86
C LEU A 231 7.19 -16.06 -6.42
N LEU A 232 6.19 -15.37 -5.87
CA LEU A 232 6.20 -14.92 -4.47
C LEU A 232 6.20 -16.10 -3.49
N ASP A 233 5.45 -17.17 -3.78
CA ASP A 233 5.44 -18.37 -2.95
C ASP A 233 6.76 -19.14 -3.00
N GLU A 234 7.40 -19.22 -4.17
CA GLU A 234 8.74 -19.80 -4.31
C GLU A 234 9.78 -18.97 -3.55
N LEU A 235 9.73 -17.63 -3.63
CA LEU A 235 10.58 -16.73 -2.85
C LEU A 235 10.40 -16.91 -1.33
N ARG A 236 9.15 -17.02 -0.85
CA ARG A 236 8.85 -17.31 0.56
C ARG A 236 9.46 -18.65 1.00
N GLY A 237 9.44 -19.66 0.14
CA GLY A 237 10.06 -20.95 0.39
C GLY A 237 11.57 -20.86 0.61
N LEU A 238 12.26 -20.07 -0.22
CA LEU A 238 13.70 -19.87 -0.09
C LEU A 238 14.10 -19.00 1.09
N LEU A 239 13.33 -17.97 1.41
CA LEU A 239 13.56 -17.17 2.62
C LEU A 239 13.50 -18.04 3.88
N ARG A 240 12.55 -18.98 3.94
CA ARG A 240 12.48 -19.96 5.03
C ARG A 240 13.71 -20.89 5.07
N GLN A 241 14.18 -21.36 3.92
CA GLN A 241 15.39 -22.19 3.86
C GLN A 241 16.64 -21.42 4.32
N ALA A 242 16.74 -20.14 3.97
CA ALA A 242 17.81 -19.27 4.45
C ALA A 242 17.71 -19.05 5.97
N ASP A 243 16.51 -18.81 6.51
CA ASP A 243 16.28 -18.70 7.96
C ASP A 243 16.68 -19.99 8.70
N ASP A 244 16.30 -21.16 8.16
CA ASP A 244 16.67 -22.47 8.71
C ASP A 244 18.18 -22.70 8.70
N LEU A 245 18.86 -22.31 7.62
CA LEU A 245 20.31 -22.41 7.51
C LEU A 245 21.01 -21.46 8.49
N PHE A 246 20.57 -20.20 8.58
CA PHE A 246 21.07 -19.24 9.56
C PHE A 246 20.91 -19.75 10.99
N ALA A 247 19.75 -20.32 11.32
CA ALA A 247 19.51 -20.95 12.61
C ALA A 247 20.45 -22.15 12.84
N SER A 248 20.67 -22.99 11.81
CA SER A 248 21.57 -24.14 11.90
C SER A 248 23.03 -23.75 12.16
N VAL A 249 23.54 -22.71 11.47
CA VAL A 249 24.91 -22.20 11.67
C VAL A 249 25.08 -21.59 13.07
N LEU A 250 24.09 -20.84 13.55
CA LEU A 250 24.08 -20.28 14.90
C LEU A 250 24.04 -21.38 15.98
N SER A 251 23.31 -22.47 15.74
CA SER A 251 23.25 -23.61 16.66
C SER A 251 24.54 -24.43 16.66
N GLY A 252 25.15 -24.68 15.50
CA GLY A 252 26.45 -25.38 15.39
C GLY A 252 27.61 -24.59 16.02
N GLY A 253 27.55 -23.26 15.98
CA GLY A 253 28.49 -22.39 16.70
C GLY A 253 28.41 -22.51 18.23
N LYS A 254 27.25 -22.86 18.80
CA LYS A 254 27.08 -23.07 20.25
C LYS A 254 27.74 -24.36 20.74
N GLU A 255 27.70 -25.44 19.96
CA GLU A 255 28.39 -26.70 20.30
C GLU A 255 29.92 -26.58 20.18
N ALA A 256 30.42 -25.86 19.17
CA ALA A 256 31.84 -25.55 19.03
C ALA A 256 32.33 -24.61 20.15
N ALA A 257 31.53 -23.60 20.53
CA ALA A 257 31.84 -22.69 21.63
C ALA A 257 31.83 -23.36 23.01
N ALA A 258 30.95 -24.36 23.23
CA ALA A 258 30.91 -25.12 24.48
C ALA A 258 32.18 -25.97 24.71
N THR A 259 32.85 -26.39 23.64
CA THR A 259 34.06 -27.21 23.71
C THR A 259 35.34 -26.35 23.87
N GLY A 260 35.31 -25.08 23.46
CA GLY A 260 36.43 -24.13 23.58
C GLY A 260 36.50 -23.31 24.87
N LEU A 261 35.45 -23.30 25.70
CA LEU A 261 35.30 -22.38 26.83
C LEU A 261 36.16 -22.66 28.08
N HIS A 262 37.15 -23.57 28.01
CA HIS A 262 38.08 -23.81 29.12
C HIS A 262 39.39 -23.02 29.04
N ASN A 263 39.71 -22.36 27.92
CA ASN A 263 40.93 -21.57 27.80
C ASN A 263 40.65 -20.22 27.13
N ALA A 264 41.21 -19.16 27.73
CA ALA A 264 41.27 -17.77 27.24
C ALA A 264 40.02 -16.89 27.50
N LYS A 265 39.90 -16.44 28.77
CA LYS A 265 39.63 -15.02 29.03
C LYS A 265 40.84 -14.22 28.50
N GLU A 266 40.56 -13.07 27.89
CA GLU A 266 41.51 -12.14 27.24
C GLU A 266 41.85 -12.50 25.79
N GLY A 267 41.12 -11.91 24.84
CA GLY A 267 41.47 -11.97 23.41
C GLY A 267 40.31 -11.93 22.43
N VAL A 268 39.35 -11.00 22.57
CA VAL A 268 38.39 -10.74 21.49
C VAL A 268 38.24 -9.22 21.30
N VAL A 269 39.29 -8.63 20.73
CA VAL A 269 39.19 -7.34 20.03
C VAL A 269 39.71 -7.61 18.61
N GLY A 270 38.79 -7.65 17.64
CA GLY A 270 39.10 -7.59 16.22
C GLY A 270 38.89 -8.89 15.43
N LEU A 271 37.65 -9.15 15.00
CA LEU A 271 37.36 -9.91 13.78
C LEU A 271 36.15 -9.29 13.05
N PRO A 272 36.24 -9.02 11.73
CA PRO A 272 35.12 -8.57 10.92
C PRO A 272 34.33 -9.79 10.42
N GLY A 273 33.03 -9.86 10.70
CA GLY A 273 32.13 -10.90 10.16
C GLY A 273 31.09 -11.46 11.12
N ILE A 274 31.28 -11.30 12.44
CA ILE A 274 30.15 -11.39 13.37
C ILE A 274 29.30 -10.14 13.08
N ARG A 275 27.98 -10.30 12.84
CA ARG A 275 27.03 -9.16 12.85
C ARG A 275 27.40 -8.34 14.09
N ARG A 276 28.06 -7.20 13.90
CA ARG A 276 28.18 -6.22 14.99
C ARG A 276 26.74 -5.78 15.17
N LEU A 277 26.06 -6.40 16.14
CA LEU A 277 24.81 -5.90 16.68
C LEU A 277 25.10 -4.42 16.92
N ASP A 278 24.28 -3.56 16.29
CA ASP A 278 24.47 -2.12 16.36
C ASP A 278 24.73 -1.75 17.83
N PRO A 279 25.87 -1.14 18.17
CA PRO A 279 26.25 -0.93 19.57
C PRO A 279 25.21 -0.11 20.35
N ARG A 280 24.34 0.63 19.64
CA ARG A 280 23.19 1.35 20.21
C ARG A 280 22.12 0.42 20.78
N ARG A 281 22.10 -0.87 20.43
CA ARG A 281 21.13 -1.84 20.94
C ARG A 281 21.27 -2.03 22.45
N ASP A 282 22.49 -2.24 22.92
CA ASP A 282 22.74 -2.48 24.35
C ASP A 282 22.45 -1.21 25.17
N GLU A 283 22.81 -0.05 24.62
CA GLU A 283 22.47 1.25 25.19
C GLU A 283 20.95 1.46 25.25
N LEU A 284 20.22 1.16 24.17
CA LEU A 284 18.77 1.26 24.13
C LEU A 284 18.11 0.34 25.14
N ILE A 285 18.59 -0.90 25.30
CA ILE A 285 18.09 -1.84 26.33
C ILE A 285 18.29 -1.26 27.73
N ALA A 286 19.50 -0.80 28.04
CA ALA A 286 19.81 -0.23 29.35
C ALA A 286 18.96 1.02 29.63
N ASN A 287 18.79 1.88 28.64
CA ASN A 287 17.98 3.09 28.75
C ASN A 287 16.49 2.76 28.94
N MET A 288 15.92 1.84 28.16
CA MET A 288 14.54 1.40 28.29
C MET A 288 14.25 0.82 29.68
N GLN A 289 15.16 -0.01 30.21
CA GLN A 289 15.04 -0.52 31.57
C GLN A 289 15.05 0.61 32.58
N LYS A 290 16.02 1.52 32.47
CA LYS A 290 16.13 2.69 33.35
C LYS A 290 14.88 3.57 33.31
N TRP A 291 14.35 3.90 32.14
CA TRP A 291 13.16 4.74 31.99
C TRP A 291 11.92 4.06 32.56
N ALA A 292 11.80 2.74 32.41
CA ALA A 292 10.73 1.96 33.03
C ALA A 292 10.81 1.99 34.57
N ASP A 293 12.01 1.83 35.12
CA ASP A 293 12.27 1.89 36.56
C ASP A 293 11.96 3.29 37.13
N ASP A 294 12.46 4.33 36.45
CA ASP A 294 12.24 5.74 36.82
C ASP A 294 10.75 6.14 36.74
N ALA A 295 10.00 5.56 35.79
CA ALA A 295 8.56 5.79 35.67
C ALA A 295 7.74 5.15 36.81
N GLY A 296 8.29 4.16 37.51
CA GLY A 296 7.69 3.58 38.72
C GLY A 296 6.31 2.94 38.51
N ILE A 297 6.02 2.44 37.31
CA ILE A 297 4.69 1.91 36.96
C ILE A 297 4.50 0.53 37.62
N PRO A 298 3.52 0.35 38.53
CA PRO A 298 3.38 -0.90 39.27
C PRO A 298 3.13 -2.11 38.36
N GLY A 299 3.98 -3.14 38.48
CA GLY A 299 3.86 -4.38 37.73
C GLY A 299 4.24 -4.30 36.25
N TYR A 300 4.70 -3.15 35.77
CA TYR A 300 5.20 -3.02 34.40
C TYR A 300 6.56 -3.69 34.26
N LYS A 301 6.66 -4.64 33.34
CA LYS A 301 7.92 -5.25 32.92
C LYS A 301 8.23 -4.78 31.50
N PRO A 302 9.25 -3.95 31.27
CA PRO A 302 9.49 -3.35 29.95
C PRO A 302 9.72 -4.39 28.83
N PHE A 303 10.30 -5.55 29.17
CA PHE A 303 10.55 -6.64 28.23
C PHE A 303 9.63 -7.85 28.45
N GLY A 304 8.63 -7.73 29.32
CA GLY A 304 7.76 -8.84 29.74
C GLY A 304 8.55 -10.05 30.24
N ASP A 305 8.42 -11.18 29.55
CA ASP A 305 9.12 -12.43 29.87
C ASP A 305 10.37 -12.66 29.00
N LEU A 306 10.68 -11.73 28.09
CA LEU A 306 11.89 -11.78 27.26
C LEU A 306 13.09 -11.15 27.95
N SER A 307 14.30 -11.54 27.52
CA SER A 307 15.49 -10.74 27.79
C SER A 307 15.45 -9.44 26.98
N GLY A 308 16.18 -8.40 27.41
CA GLY A 308 16.26 -7.15 26.64
C GLY A 308 16.80 -7.36 25.23
N THR A 309 17.74 -8.30 25.05
CA THR A 309 18.28 -8.68 23.74
C THR A 309 17.22 -9.33 22.86
N ASP A 310 16.48 -10.32 23.39
CA ASP A 310 15.41 -10.99 22.65
C ASP A 310 14.25 -10.05 22.33
N PHE A 311 13.95 -9.11 23.23
CA PHE A 311 12.97 -8.05 22.99
C PHE A 311 13.37 -7.19 21.79
N ILE A 312 14.62 -6.73 21.74
CA ILE A 312 15.14 -5.96 20.59
C ILE A 312 15.12 -6.81 19.32
N ASP A 313 15.55 -8.07 19.35
CA ASP A 313 15.53 -8.93 18.17
C ASP A 313 14.12 -9.19 17.65
N THR A 314 13.13 -9.26 18.54
CA THR A 314 11.73 -9.46 18.20
C THR A 314 11.09 -8.18 17.64
N HIS A 315 11.26 -7.05 18.31
CA HIS A 315 10.45 -5.85 18.09
C HIS A 315 11.17 -4.72 17.35
N LEU A 316 12.51 -4.67 17.37
CA LEU A 316 13.24 -3.61 16.66
C LEU A 316 13.33 -3.97 15.17
N LYS A 317 12.91 -3.04 14.30
CA LYS A 317 13.07 -3.17 12.85
C LYS A 317 14.47 -2.74 12.44
N ARG A 318 14.89 -1.56 12.89
CA ARG A 318 16.20 -0.92 12.63
C ARG A 318 16.34 0.33 13.50
N PHE A 319 17.49 1.00 13.41
CA PHE A 319 17.60 2.41 13.79
C PHE A 319 17.40 3.30 12.55
N THR A 320 16.78 4.47 12.72
CA THR A 320 16.70 5.49 11.67
C THR A 320 18.08 6.11 11.43
N PRO A 321 18.31 6.83 10.31
CA PRO A 321 19.57 7.55 10.06
C PRO A 321 19.92 8.54 11.18
N GLU A 322 18.90 9.13 11.80
CA GLU A 322 19.00 10.07 12.93
C GLU A 322 19.26 9.35 14.27
N GLY A 323 19.19 8.02 14.28
CA GLY A 323 19.54 7.16 15.40
C GLY A 323 18.39 6.79 16.33
N TYR A 324 17.15 7.07 15.97
CA TYR A 324 15.97 6.64 16.73
C TYR A 324 15.63 5.18 16.47
N ALA A 325 15.01 4.52 17.43
CA ALA A 325 14.49 3.16 17.26
C ALA A 325 13.27 3.18 16.31
N ASP A 326 13.35 2.41 15.23
CA ASP A 326 12.24 2.12 14.32
C ASP A 326 11.69 0.73 14.70
N TRP A 327 10.47 0.68 15.21
CA TRP A 327 9.86 -0.51 15.77
C TRP A 327 8.99 -1.26 14.75
N ARG A 328 8.89 -2.58 14.90
CA ARG A 328 7.91 -3.42 14.20
C ARG A 328 6.56 -3.25 14.90
N TRP A 329 5.80 -2.27 14.45
CA TRP A 329 4.44 -2.03 14.94
C TRP A 329 3.49 -3.16 14.52
N PRO A 330 2.43 -3.43 15.33
CA PRO A 330 1.41 -4.40 14.99
C PRO A 330 0.68 -4.02 13.71
N HIS A 331 0.13 -5.03 13.03
CA HIS A 331 -0.78 -4.84 11.91
C HIS A 331 -2.08 -4.16 12.36
N ASP A 332 -2.94 -3.79 11.39
CA ASP A 332 -4.28 -3.25 11.64
C ASP A 332 -4.30 -2.05 12.61
N ASN A 333 -3.29 -1.18 12.50
CA ASN A 333 -3.11 0.00 13.36
C ASN A 333 -3.05 -0.33 14.86
N GLY A 334 -2.70 -1.57 15.23
CA GLY A 334 -2.65 -2.03 16.62
C GLY A 334 -4.00 -2.28 17.27
N PHE A 335 -5.08 -2.35 16.48
CA PHE A 335 -6.39 -2.74 16.99
C PHE A 335 -6.46 -4.24 17.28
N ASP A 336 -7.13 -4.60 18.37
CA ASP A 336 -7.57 -5.97 18.64
C ASP A 336 -8.78 -6.28 17.76
N MET A 337 -8.54 -6.94 16.64
CA MET A 337 -9.55 -7.25 15.62
C MET A 337 -10.55 -8.33 16.05
N ASP A 338 -10.36 -8.97 17.20
CA ASP A 338 -11.38 -9.82 17.82
C ASP A 338 -12.54 -8.97 18.40
N LEU A 339 -12.33 -7.66 18.53
CA LEU A 339 -13.30 -6.68 19.01
C LEU A 339 -13.63 -5.64 17.92
N PRO A 340 -14.85 -5.07 17.94
CA PRO A 340 -15.27 -4.15 16.90
C PRO A 340 -14.52 -2.82 16.98
N VAL A 341 -14.02 -2.35 15.84
CA VAL A 341 -13.57 -0.97 15.63
C VAL A 341 -14.76 -0.12 15.16
N LYS A 342 -14.93 1.06 15.75
CA LYS A 342 -16.10 1.91 15.54
C LYS A 342 -15.71 3.38 15.34
N PRO A 343 -16.60 4.23 14.80
CA PRO A 343 -16.39 5.68 14.80
C PRO A 343 -16.22 6.22 16.24
N ALA A 344 -15.18 7.02 16.47
CA ALA A 344 -14.86 7.53 17.80
C ALA A 344 -15.94 8.45 18.37
N ALA A 345 -16.66 9.19 17.52
CA ALA A 345 -17.72 10.10 17.95
C ALA A 345 -18.90 9.43 18.66
N GLU A 346 -19.09 8.11 18.49
CA GLU A 346 -20.12 7.36 19.22
C GLU A 346 -19.82 7.23 20.72
N PHE A 347 -18.54 7.31 21.11
CA PHE A 347 -18.08 7.05 22.48
C PHE A 347 -17.38 8.24 23.12
N PHE A 348 -16.86 9.17 22.32
CA PHE A 348 -16.04 10.30 22.76
C PHE A 348 -16.68 11.64 22.34
N PRO A 349 -17.71 12.11 23.07
CA PRO A 349 -18.36 13.39 22.77
C PRO A 349 -17.45 14.59 23.07
N PRO A 350 -17.77 15.79 22.54
CA PRO A 350 -17.09 17.02 22.91
C PRO A 350 -17.03 17.23 24.43
N GLY A 351 -15.90 17.74 24.92
CA GLY A 351 -15.53 17.84 26.34
C GLY A 351 -14.70 16.65 26.85
N THR A 352 -14.64 15.54 26.09
CA THR A 352 -13.82 14.38 26.49
C THR A 352 -12.34 14.67 26.31
N ARG A 353 -11.52 14.25 27.27
CA ARG A 353 -10.06 14.41 27.22
C ARG A 353 -9.36 13.11 26.82
N ILE A 354 -8.34 13.27 26.00
CA ILE A 354 -7.46 12.20 25.53
C ILE A 354 -6.01 12.58 25.76
N ASP A 355 -5.17 11.60 26.08
CA ASP A 355 -3.74 11.75 26.19
C ASP A 355 -3.06 11.15 24.96
N ARG A 356 -1.99 11.82 24.52
CA ARG A 356 -1.09 11.34 23.49
C ARG A 356 0.34 11.42 23.95
N ILE A 357 1.12 10.38 23.68
CA ILE A 357 2.57 10.43 23.83
C ILE A 357 3.15 10.88 22.49
N SER A 358 3.73 12.08 22.47
CA SER A 358 4.35 12.68 21.30
C SER A 358 5.83 12.92 21.55
N VAL A 359 6.58 13.10 20.47
CA VAL A 359 7.98 13.55 20.55
C VAL A 359 8.06 14.92 21.23
N ALA A 360 9.21 15.22 21.86
CA ALA A 360 9.48 16.49 22.51
C ALA A 360 9.36 17.69 21.54
N GLU A 361 9.10 18.89 22.07
CA GLU A 361 8.86 20.10 21.29
C GLU A 361 9.94 20.36 20.22
N GLY A 362 9.51 20.75 19.02
CA GLY A 362 10.39 21.11 17.89
C GLY A 362 10.56 20.01 16.82
N ILE A 363 9.96 18.83 17.01
CA ILE A 363 9.88 17.77 16.01
C ILE A 363 8.44 17.67 15.51
N GLU A 364 8.24 17.54 14.21
CA GLU A 364 6.91 17.36 13.61
C GLU A 364 6.28 16.06 14.12
N ASP A 365 5.19 16.18 14.89
CA ASP A 365 4.48 15.03 15.45
C ASP A 365 3.53 14.42 14.41
N SER A 366 4.02 13.40 13.71
CA SER A 366 3.28 12.69 12.67
C SER A 366 2.44 11.51 13.20
N GLY A 367 2.48 11.21 14.50
CA GLY A 367 1.80 10.01 14.97
C GLY A 367 0.28 10.16 15.06
N GLU A 368 -0.38 9.01 14.95
CA GLU A 368 -1.81 8.93 14.61
C GLU A 368 -2.67 8.43 15.77
N PHE A 369 -2.13 8.30 16.98
CA PHE A 369 -2.82 7.58 18.06
C PHE A 369 -2.95 8.41 19.34
N ALA A 370 -4.09 8.33 19.98
CA ALA A 370 -4.28 8.81 21.34
C ALA A 370 -5.06 7.78 22.16
N SER A 371 -5.06 7.93 23.47
CA SER A 371 -5.85 7.10 24.37
C SER A 371 -6.67 7.99 25.31
N PRO A 372 -7.78 7.51 25.87
CA PRO A 372 -8.48 8.22 26.93
C PRO A 372 -7.53 8.53 28.09
N VAL A 373 -7.71 9.70 28.72
CA VAL A 373 -6.92 10.08 29.91
C VAL A 373 -7.00 8.98 30.96
N GLY A 374 -5.84 8.64 31.55
CA GLY A 374 -5.75 7.59 32.57
C GLY A 374 -5.61 6.16 32.03
N THR A 375 -5.58 5.97 30.71
CA THR A 375 -5.20 4.67 30.12
C THR A 375 -3.79 4.31 30.58
N ARG A 376 -3.63 3.15 31.23
CA ARG A 376 -2.34 2.73 31.80
C ARG A 376 -1.34 2.42 30.68
N PHE A 377 -0.06 2.71 30.90
CA PHE A 377 0.98 2.48 29.90
C PHE A 377 1.06 1.02 29.37
N PRO A 378 1.00 -0.03 30.21
CA PRO A 378 0.97 -1.41 29.72
C PRO A 378 -0.27 -1.74 28.87
N ALA A 379 -1.37 -1.03 29.08
CA ALA A 379 -2.59 -1.20 28.30
C ALA A 379 -2.53 -0.50 26.93
N GLN A 380 -1.52 0.38 26.72
CA GLN A 380 -1.29 1.07 25.46
C GLN A 380 -0.43 0.26 24.47
N SER A 381 0.14 -0.88 24.88
CA SER A 381 1.05 -1.71 24.07
C SER A 381 2.10 -0.88 23.32
N LEU A 382 2.76 0.03 24.03
CA LEU A 382 3.82 0.87 23.47
C LEU A 382 5.21 0.32 23.83
N PRO A 383 6.21 0.53 22.97
CA PRO A 383 7.58 0.19 23.29
C PRO A 383 8.08 1.03 24.49
N PRO A 384 8.98 0.48 25.33
CA PRO A 384 9.42 1.16 26.55
C PRO A 384 10.15 2.49 26.32
N ASP A 385 10.69 2.71 25.12
CA ASP A 385 11.34 3.97 24.74
C ASP A 385 10.41 5.19 24.83
N ARG A 386 9.08 4.98 24.79
CA ARG A 386 8.06 6.02 25.00
C ARG A 386 8.01 6.60 26.41
N LEU A 387 8.73 6.00 27.36
CA LEU A 387 8.97 6.55 28.69
C LEU A 387 10.25 7.41 28.74
N GLY A 388 11.03 7.41 27.66
CA GLY A 388 12.28 8.16 27.57
C GLY A 388 12.07 9.66 27.42
N PRO A 389 13.12 10.46 27.65
CA PRO A 389 13.06 11.93 27.65
C PRO A 389 12.76 12.54 26.28
N ALA A 390 12.81 11.75 25.20
CA ALA A 390 12.44 12.18 23.86
C ALA A 390 10.92 12.32 23.68
N PHE A 391 10.11 11.87 24.65
CA PHE A 391 8.66 11.84 24.56
C PHE A 391 8.02 12.56 25.74
N ASN A 392 6.93 13.29 25.44
CA ASN A 392 6.08 13.94 26.42
C ASN A 392 4.64 13.47 26.25
N ARG A 393 3.89 13.47 27.35
CA ARG A 393 2.45 13.26 27.32
C ARG A 393 1.73 14.59 27.20
N TYR A 394 0.94 14.75 26.15
CA TYR A 394 0.09 15.91 25.92
C TYR A 394 -1.37 15.51 26.05
N THR A 395 -2.15 16.34 26.74
CA THR A 395 -3.58 16.16 26.87
C THR A 395 -4.31 17.07 25.89
N TYR A 396 -5.30 16.52 25.19
CA TYR A 396 -6.18 17.25 24.30
C TYR A 396 -7.63 17.09 24.77
N GLU A 397 -8.43 18.12 24.59
CA GLU A 397 -9.87 18.09 24.76
C GLU A 397 -10.55 18.08 23.38
N ILE A 398 -11.46 17.14 23.17
CA ILE A 398 -12.29 17.08 21.97
C ILE A 398 -13.29 18.23 22.03
N ILE A 399 -13.25 19.18 21.10
CA ILE A 399 -14.10 20.38 21.12
C ILE A 399 -15.27 20.31 20.13
N LYS A 400 -15.23 19.36 19.19
CA LYS A 400 -16.29 19.11 18.20
C LYS A 400 -16.46 17.61 18.00
N PRO A 401 -17.65 17.13 17.56
CA PRO A 401 -17.84 15.72 17.22
C PRO A 401 -16.75 15.27 16.23
N LEU A 402 -16.07 14.18 16.56
CA LEU A 402 -15.01 13.64 15.71
C LEU A 402 -15.60 13.11 14.39
N PRO A 403 -14.94 13.33 13.24
CA PRO A 403 -15.39 12.75 11.98
C PRO A 403 -15.32 11.21 11.98
N PRO A 404 -16.13 10.52 11.14
CA PRO A 404 -16.23 9.06 11.14
C PRO A 404 -14.92 8.34 10.78
N GLU A 405 -13.98 9.04 10.15
CA GLU A 405 -12.64 8.53 9.83
C GLU A 405 -11.77 8.34 11.08
N VAL A 406 -12.07 9.07 12.17
CA VAL A 406 -11.40 8.86 13.46
C VAL A 406 -12.04 7.65 14.12
N GLN A 407 -11.29 6.57 14.20
CA GLN A 407 -11.77 5.28 14.68
C GLN A 407 -11.35 5.05 16.13
N VAL A 408 -12.15 4.27 16.86
CA VAL A 408 -11.86 3.82 18.22
C VAL A 408 -12.00 2.31 18.32
N GLY A 409 -11.13 1.71 19.12
CA GLY A 409 -11.09 0.27 19.32
C GLY A 409 -10.17 -0.13 20.47
N ASN A 410 -10.20 -1.41 20.80
CA ASN A 410 -9.31 -1.99 21.79
C ASN A 410 -7.89 -2.15 21.23
N ILE A 411 -6.89 -1.97 22.08
CA ILE A 411 -5.48 -2.10 21.72
C ILE A 411 -5.07 -3.57 21.82
N ALA A 412 -4.49 -4.11 20.75
CA ALA A 412 -3.97 -5.47 20.73
C ALA A 412 -2.79 -5.65 21.69
N ARG A 413 -2.51 -6.90 22.08
CA ARG A 413 -1.29 -7.24 22.81
C ARG A 413 -0.08 -7.06 21.89
N ASP A 414 0.94 -6.32 22.34
CA ASP A 414 2.21 -6.20 21.63
C ASP A 414 3.30 -5.66 22.58
N PHE A 415 4.57 -5.65 22.15
CA PHE A 415 5.74 -5.21 22.91
C PHE A 415 5.81 -5.87 24.29
N GLN A 416 5.44 -7.16 24.35
CA GLN A 416 5.37 -7.94 25.58
C GLN A 416 4.41 -7.36 26.65
N GLN A 417 3.47 -6.52 26.23
CA GLN A 417 2.45 -5.93 27.08
C GLN A 417 1.06 -6.51 26.77
N PRO A 418 0.15 -6.53 27.77
CA PRO A 418 -1.15 -7.14 27.61
C PRO A 418 -2.09 -6.39 26.66
N GLY A 419 -1.85 -5.10 26.40
CA GLY A 419 -2.79 -4.25 25.68
C GLY A 419 -4.13 -4.14 26.42
N GLY A 420 -5.22 -4.14 25.66
CA GLY A 420 -6.59 -4.09 26.19
C GLY A 420 -7.06 -2.70 26.61
N GLY A 421 -6.23 -1.67 26.46
CA GLY A 421 -6.65 -0.28 26.55
C GLY A 421 -7.51 0.13 25.36
N THR A 422 -8.00 1.37 25.37
CA THR A 422 -8.71 1.96 24.24
C THR A 422 -7.79 2.92 23.51
N GLN A 423 -7.74 2.85 22.19
CA GLN A 423 -7.05 3.84 21.36
C GLN A 423 -8.02 4.48 20.37
N LEU A 424 -7.75 5.76 20.09
CA LEU A 424 -8.32 6.50 18.99
C LEU A 424 -7.26 6.61 17.90
N HIS A 425 -7.61 6.24 16.68
CA HIS A 425 -6.78 6.38 15.49
C HIS A 425 -7.23 7.60 14.69
N PHE A 426 -6.28 8.50 14.41
CA PHE A 426 -6.40 9.76 13.70
C PHE A 426 -5.62 9.67 12.39
N PRO A 427 -6.27 9.23 11.29
CA PRO A 427 -5.57 9.02 10.01
C PRO A 427 -4.82 10.27 9.55
N GLY A 428 -3.56 10.12 9.15
CA GLY A 428 -2.72 11.22 8.67
C GLY A 428 -2.11 12.10 9.76
N GLY A 429 -2.24 11.72 11.03
CA GLY A 429 -1.59 12.37 12.18
C GLY A 429 -2.50 13.35 12.91
N ILE A 430 -2.33 13.44 14.24
CA ILE A 430 -3.20 14.25 15.11
C ILE A 430 -3.21 15.75 14.76
N SER A 431 -2.12 16.26 14.17
CA SER A 431 -1.98 17.66 13.76
C SER A 431 -3.01 18.10 12.72
N ARG A 432 -3.53 17.16 11.91
CA ARG A 432 -4.62 17.42 10.96
C ARG A 432 -5.98 17.64 11.63
N TRP A 433 -6.11 17.25 12.89
CA TRP A 433 -7.38 17.21 13.62
C TRP A 433 -7.47 18.30 14.69
N LEU A 434 -6.57 19.29 14.68
CA LEU A 434 -6.57 20.39 15.65
C LEU A 434 -7.82 21.28 15.59
N ASP A 435 -8.59 21.25 14.50
CA ASP A 435 -9.91 21.90 14.44
C ASP A 435 -10.98 21.23 15.32
N TYR A 436 -10.71 19.99 15.75
CA TYR A 436 -11.54 19.17 16.63
C TYR A 436 -10.91 18.97 18.01
N LEU A 437 -9.63 19.29 18.17
CA LEU A 437 -8.84 19.02 19.37
C LEU A 437 -8.19 20.29 19.88
N LYS A 438 -8.38 20.58 21.16
CA LYS A 438 -7.73 21.71 21.84
C LYS A 438 -6.69 21.18 22.83
N PRO A 439 -5.41 21.57 22.72
CA PRO A 439 -4.42 21.28 23.75
C PRO A 439 -4.88 21.81 25.11
N VAL A 440 -4.76 20.97 26.14
CA VAL A 440 -4.98 21.34 27.53
C VAL A 440 -3.62 21.61 28.15
N SER A 441 -3.42 22.86 28.57
CA SER A 441 -2.18 23.34 29.20
C SER A 441 -1.93 22.70 30.56
#